data_AF-A0A6I5XCG6-F1
#
_entry.id   AF-A0A6I5XCG6-F1
#
_cell.length_a   1.000
_cell.length_b   1.000
_cell.length_c   1.000
_cell.angle_alpha   90.00
_cell.angle_beta   90.00
_cell.angle_gamma   90.00
#
_symmetry.space_group_name_H-M   'P 1'
#
loop_
_entity.id
_entity.type
_entity.pdbx_description
1 polymer ?
#
loop_
_entity_poly.entity_id
_entity_poly.type
_entity_poly.pdbx_seq_one_letter_code
_entity_poly.pdbx_strand_id
1 'polypeptide(L)'
;MAFNLFGEASHTDNDEARSRLGALFGVEAAGDSDIVFEWSPGRRQPAYTRDRTAFDVALRIGDPAGPRTVVGMETKYHEHSLKEKIPSGRNPQAALRYQEQTDFLVAIAEESGVFKPGWQDRVLTTDLRQIWRYHLLALSMRRHPQLWTAQTRYALLYPERNASFRTATRAYADLLADTTGSFQAVTIERIIAAAFNDVSPTRDQFRSRYLW
;
A
#
# COMPACT_ATOMS: atom_id res chain seq x y z
N MET A 1 5.17 10.00 9.56
CA MET A 1 3.84 10.64 9.42
C MET A 1 2.72 9.64 9.67
N ALA A 2 2.77 8.46 9.07
CA ALA A 2 1.82 7.36 9.28
C ALA A 2 1.40 7.13 10.74
N PHE A 3 2.36 7.01 11.68
CA PHE A 3 2.05 6.88 13.11
C PHE A 3 1.14 7.97 13.65
N ASN A 4 1.35 9.24 13.28
CA ASN A 4 0.52 10.34 13.75
C ASN A 4 -0.84 10.40 13.02
N LEU A 5 -0.91 9.90 11.79
CA LEU A 5 -2.13 9.89 10.98
C LEU A 5 -3.10 8.78 11.44
N PHE A 6 -2.57 7.66 11.93
CA PHE A 6 -3.36 6.47 12.29
C PHE A 6 -3.28 6.09 13.78
N GLY A 7 -2.53 6.84 14.59
CA GLY A 7 -2.31 6.52 16.01
C GLY A 7 -3.63 6.40 16.78
N GLU A 8 -4.53 7.36 16.62
CA GLU A 8 -5.84 7.33 17.27
C GLU A 8 -6.71 6.15 16.78
N ALA A 9 -6.73 5.88 15.48
CA ALA A 9 -7.45 4.75 14.90
C ALA A 9 -6.88 3.38 15.33
N SER A 10 -5.62 3.33 15.78
CA SER A 10 -4.96 2.11 16.22
C SER A 10 -5.30 1.69 17.66
N HIS A 11 -5.94 2.57 18.44
CA HIS A 11 -6.38 2.23 19.79
C HIS A 11 -7.44 1.14 19.75
N THR A 12 -7.34 0.13 20.62
CA THR A 12 -8.20 -1.05 20.59
C THR A 12 -9.69 -0.74 20.70
N ASP A 13 -10.06 0.34 21.40
CA ASP A 13 -11.44 0.80 21.58
C ASP A 13 -11.99 1.65 20.43
N ASN A 14 -11.17 1.98 19.43
CA ASN A 14 -11.57 2.84 18.30
C ASN A 14 -12.03 2.05 17.06
N ASP A 15 -12.98 1.14 17.24
CA ASP A 15 -13.57 0.36 16.14
C ASP A 15 -14.26 1.25 15.10
N GLU A 16 -14.82 2.38 15.52
CA GLU A 16 -15.51 3.31 14.63
C GLU A 16 -14.56 3.90 13.58
N ALA A 17 -13.37 4.37 13.98
CA ALA A 17 -12.38 4.87 13.04
C ALA A 17 -11.90 3.79 12.06
N ARG A 18 -11.69 2.55 12.55
CA ARG A 18 -11.33 1.42 11.68
C ARG A 18 -12.45 1.06 10.71
N SER A 19 -13.71 1.17 11.14
CA SER A 19 -14.87 0.96 10.29
C SER A 19 -14.98 2.01 9.19
N ARG A 20 -14.84 3.30 9.54
CA ARG A 20 -14.79 4.39 8.56
C ARG A 20 -13.63 4.23 7.57
N LEU A 21 -12.47 3.78 8.04
CA LEU A 21 -11.33 3.46 7.18
C LEU A 21 -11.64 2.30 6.23
N GLY A 22 -12.20 1.19 6.72
CA GLY A 22 -12.64 0.08 5.89
C GLY A 22 -13.60 0.55 4.78
N ALA A 23 -14.64 1.30 5.16
CA ALA A 23 -15.61 1.86 4.23
C ALA A 23 -14.97 2.78 3.17
N LEU A 24 -14.02 3.63 3.57
CA LEU A 24 -13.27 4.50 2.66
C LEU A 24 -12.49 3.71 1.59
N PHE A 25 -12.04 2.50 1.93
CA PHE A 25 -11.35 1.60 1.02
C PHE A 25 -12.27 0.59 0.34
N GLY A 26 -13.59 0.68 0.52
CA GLY A 26 -14.55 -0.27 -0.06
C GLY A 26 -14.37 -1.69 0.48
N VAL A 27 -13.98 -1.82 1.74
CA VAL A 27 -13.90 -3.09 2.49
C VAL A 27 -14.81 -2.97 3.69
N GLU A 28 -15.77 -3.86 3.81
CA GLU A 28 -16.60 -3.89 5.01
C GLU A 28 -15.74 -4.32 6.21
N ALA A 29 -15.62 -3.43 7.20
CA ALA A 29 -14.97 -3.74 8.46
C ALA A 29 -15.90 -4.56 9.36
N ALA A 30 -16.25 -5.77 8.92
CA ALA A 30 -17.01 -6.71 9.73
C ALA A 30 -16.05 -7.57 10.57
N GLY A 31 -16.28 -7.63 11.88
CA GLY A 31 -15.48 -8.39 12.83
C GLY A 31 -14.22 -7.68 13.32
N ASP A 32 -13.34 -8.42 13.98
CA ASP A 32 -12.15 -7.89 14.64
C ASP A 32 -11.23 -7.17 13.66
N SER A 33 -10.88 -5.92 13.99
CA SER A 33 -9.95 -5.14 13.19
C SER A 33 -8.84 -4.54 14.03
N ASP A 34 -7.65 -4.48 13.45
CA ASP A 34 -6.50 -3.84 14.08
C ASP A 34 -5.71 -3.04 13.05
N ILE A 35 -4.91 -2.09 13.56
CA ILE A 35 -3.92 -1.36 12.78
C ILE A 35 -2.54 -1.72 13.29
N VAL A 36 -1.67 -2.13 12.37
CA VAL A 36 -0.26 -2.39 12.65
C VAL A 36 0.62 -1.51 11.78
N PHE A 37 1.77 -1.11 12.30
CA PHE A 37 2.71 -0.20 11.64
C PHE A 37 3.95 -0.94 11.13
N GLU A 38 4.57 -0.42 10.06
CA GLU A 38 5.81 -0.96 9.48
C GLU A 38 5.72 -2.46 9.17
N TRP A 39 4.58 -2.88 8.64
CA TRP A 39 4.15 -4.27 8.66
C TRP A 39 4.29 -4.97 7.30
N SER A 40 4.69 -6.24 7.35
CA SER A 40 4.75 -7.14 6.20
C SER A 40 4.34 -8.54 6.65
N PRO A 41 3.58 -9.29 5.84
CA PRO A 41 3.12 -10.64 6.17
C PRO A 41 4.27 -11.67 6.23
N GLY A 42 5.45 -11.34 5.69
CA GLY A 42 6.61 -12.22 5.71
C GLY A 42 7.84 -11.58 5.07
N ARG A 43 8.50 -10.68 5.80
CA ARG A 43 9.73 -10.01 5.32
C ARG A 43 10.75 -11.06 4.87
N ARG A 44 11.33 -10.85 3.68
CA ARG A 44 12.31 -11.71 3.00
C ARG A 44 11.82 -13.11 2.64
N GLN A 45 10.55 -13.44 2.84
CA GLN A 45 10.04 -14.76 2.52
C GLN A 45 9.67 -14.86 1.03
N PRO A 46 10.05 -15.95 0.34
CA PRO A 46 9.66 -16.20 -1.05
C PRO A 46 8.15 -16.42 -1.24
N ALA A 47 7.40 -16.68 -0.17
CA ALA A 47 5.94 -16.74 -0.21
C ALA A 47 5.32 -15.37 -0.59
N TYR A 48 6.06 -14.27 -0.39
CA TYR A 48 5.63 -12.90 -0.69
C TYR A 48 6.61 -12.25 -1.69
N THR A 49 7.19 -11.09 -1.38
CA THR A 49 8.06 -10.34 -2.29
C THR A 49 9.54 -10.71 -2.21
N ARG A 50 9.95 -11.62 -1.30
CA ARG A 50 11.36 -12.02 -1.08
C ARG A 50 12.30 -10.85 -0.74
N ASP A 51 11.76 -9.70 -0.34
CA ASP A 51 12.54 -8.53 0.03
C ASP A 51 12.06 -7.91 1.34
N ARG A 52 12.53 -6.71 1.65
CA ARG A 52 12.21 -6.01 2.91
C ARG A 52 10.99 -5.09 2.79
N THR A 53 10.19 -5.20 1.72
CA THR A 53 9.01 -4.36 1.54
C THR A 53 8.02 -4.60 2.68
N ALA A 54 7.50 -3.51 3.22
CA ALA A 54 6.53 -3.47 4.30
C ALA A 54 5.68 -2.21 4.10
N PHE A 55 4.40 -2.28 4.45
CA PHE A 55 3.53 -1.11 4.45
C PHE A 55 3.85 -0.23 5.66
N ASP A 56 3.81 1.09 5.50
CA ASP A 56 3.82 2.02 6.62
C ASP A 56 2.73 1.65 7.65
N VAL A 57 1.54 1.27 7.15
CA VAL A 57 0.37 0.89 7.96
C VAL A 57 -0.36 -0.28 7.29
N ALA A 58 -0.86 -1.22 8.06
CA ALA A 58 -1.82 -2.21 7.59
C ALA A 58 -3.06 -2.21 8.48
N LEU A 59 -4.23 -1.94 7.89
CA LEU A 59 -5.52 -2.23 8.50
C LEU A 59 -5.87 -3.68 8.19
N ARG A 60 -5.96 -4.52 9.22
CA ARG A 60 -6.31 -5.94 9.08
C ARG A 60 -7.73 -6.14 9.62
N ILE A 61 -8.59 -6.76 8.83
CA ILE A 61 -10.02 -6.91 9.10
C ILE A 61 -10.37 -8.39 9.07
N GLY A 62 -11.14 -8.84 10.07
CA GLY A 62 -11.59 -10.22 10.24
C GLY A 62 -10.84 -10.94 11.37
N ASP A 63 -11.34 -12.12 11.72
CA ASP A 63 -10.81 -12.98 12.79
C ASP A 63 -9.35 -13.40 12.52
N PRO A 64 -8.41 -13.19 13.46
CA PRO A 64 -7.04 -13.70 13.37
C PRO A 64 -6.89 -15.21 13.18
N ALA A 65 -7.89 -16.00 13.56
CA ALA A 65 -7.92 -17.45 13.37
C ALA A 65 -8.30 -17.86 11.93
N GLY A 66 -8.76 -16.93 11.10
CA GLY A 66 -9.17 -17.16 9.71
C GLY A 66 -8.50 -16.22 8.70
N PRO A 67 -8.90 -16.31 7.42
CA PRO A 67 -8.42 -15.40 6.40
C PRO A 67 -8.84 -13.96 6.69
N ARG A 68 -7.87 -13.03 6.72
CA ARG A 68 -8.13 -11.60 6.95
C ARG A 68 -8.07 -10.81 5.66
N THR A 69 -8.85 -9.74 5.59
CA THR A 69 -8.66 -8.71 4.55
C THR A 69 -7.63 -7.72 5.04
N VAL A 70 -6.63 -7.40 4.21
CA VAL A 70 -5.65 -6.36 4.55
C VAL A 70 -5.75 -5.17 3.60
N VAL A 71 -5.83 -3.96 4.14
CA VAL A 71 -5.54 -2.74 3.41
C VAL A 71 -4.16 -2.27 3.81
N GLY A 72 -3.17 -2.59 2.97
CA GLY A 72 -1.79 -2.13 3.13
C GLY A 72 -1.66 -0.71 2.61
N MET A 73 -1.12 0.19 3.42
CA MET A 73 -1.06 1.62 3.15
C MET A 73 0.37 2.13 3.16
N GLU A 74 0.71 2.96 2.18
CA GLU A 74 1.99 3.66 2.09
C GLU A 74 1.73 5.16 2.04
N THR A 75 2.44 5.93 2.87
CA THR A 75 2.33 7.38 2.90
C THR A 75 3.43 8.05 2.09
N LYS A 76 3.05 9.07 1.32
CA LYS A 76 3.93 9.92 0.51
C LYS A 76 3.56 11.38 0.74
N TYR A 77 4.31 12.02 1.61
CA TYR A 77 4.03 13.35 2.12
C TYR A 77 4.64 14.45 1.24
N HIS A 78 5.94 14.69 1.39
CA HIS A 78 6.70 15.69 0.64
C HIS A 78 7.58 15.07 -0.44
N GLU A 79 7.60 13.74 -0.53
CA GLU A 79 8.36 13.04 -1.54
C GLU A 79 7.79 13.30 -2.94
N HIS A 80 8.67 13.21 -3.92
CA HIS A 80 8.31 13.10 -5.32
C HIS A 80 8.38 11.64 -5.75
N SER A 81 7.50 11.27 -6.67
CA SER A 81 7.63 10.02 -7.43
C SER A 81 8.89 10.12 -8.29
N LEU A 82 9.88 9.29 -7.97
CA LEU A 82 11.20 9.31 -8.62
C LEU A 82 11.58 7.91 -9.08
N LYS A 83 12.27 7.85 -10.23
CA LYS A 83 12.85 6.62 -10.76
C LYS A 83 13.84 6.01 -9.77
N GLU A 84 13.67 4.73 -9.45
CA GLU A 84 14.61 3.98 -8.61
C GLU A 84 15.99 3.92 -9.30
N LYS A 85 17.06 4.04 -8.50
CA LYS A 85 18.42 3.87 -9.00
C LYS A 85 18.67 2.40 -9.35
N ILE A 86 18.96 2.14 -10.61
CA ILE A 86 19.42 0.82 -11.07
C ILE A 86 20.89 0.66 -10.67
N PRO A 87 21.33 -0.49 -10.14
CA PRO A 87 22.73 -0.74 -9.87
C PRO A 87 23.62 -0.45 -11.08
N SER A 88 24.75 0.22 -10.88
CA SER A 88 25.67 0.47 -11.98
C SER A 88 26.30 -0.83 -12.48
N GLY A 89 26.56 -0.91 -13.79
CA GLY A 89 27.24 -2.06 -14.41
C GLY A 89 28.65 -2.34 -13.88
N ARG A 90 29.19 -1.45 -13.03
CA ARG A 90 30.49 -1.63 -12.35
C ARG A 90 30.47 -2.73 -11.28
N ASN A 91 29.30 -3.18 -10.84
CA ASN A 91 29.14 -4.31 -9.93
C ASN A 91 28.21 -5.38 -10.53
N PRO A 92 28.77 -6.37 -11.26
CA PRO A 92 27.98 -7.41 -11.92
C PRO A 92 27.07 -8.21 -10.96
N GLN A 93 27.53 -8.48 -9.74
CA GLN A 93 26.73 -9.21 -8.75
C GLN A 93 25.53 -8.41 -8.25
N ALA A 94 25.67 -7.09 -8.15
CA ALA A 94 24.55 -6.22 -7.79
C ALA A 94 23.52 -6.13 -8.93
N ALA A 95 23.98 -6.08 -10.19
CA ALA A 95 23.12 -6.11 -11.36
C ALA A 95 22.36 -7.45 -11.46
N LEU A 96 23.05 -8.58 -11.25
CA LEU A 96 22.42 -9.90 -11.26
C LEU A 96 21.31 -10.02 -10.21
N ARG A 97 21.61 -9.67 -8.95
CA ARG A 97 20.59 -9.70 -7.88
C ARG A 97 19.39 -8.78 -8.16
N TYR A 98 19.64 -7.64 -8.80
CA TYR A 98 18.56 -6.73 -9.19
C TYR A 98 17.68 -7.34 -10.29
N GLN A 99 18.28 -8.01 -11.27
CA GLN A 99 17.55 -8.70 -12.34
C GLN A 99 16.73 -9.86 -11.76
N GLU A 100 17.35 -10.76 -10.98
CA GLU A 100 16.68 -11.89 -10.34
C GLU A 100 15.51 -11.47 -9.45
N GLN A 101 15.64 -10.32 -8.77
CA GLN A 101 14.55 -9.77 -7.98
C GLN A 101 13.47 -9.14 -8.85
N THR A 102 13.84 -8.49 -9.95
CA THR A 102 12.88 -7.93 -10.90
C THR A 102 12.07 -9.05 -11.54
N ASP A 103 12.71 -10.12 -12.02
CA ASP A 103 12.05 -11.27 -12.64
C ASP A 103 11.08 -11.95 -11.67
N PHE A 104 11.49 -12.11 -10.40
CA PHE A 104 10.64 -12.66 -9.35
C PHE A 104 9.38 -11.81 -9.12
N LEU A 105 9.52 -10.49 -9.08
CA LEU A 105 8.39 -9.57 -8.92
C LEU A 105 7.51 -9.51 -10.17
N VAL A 106 8.09 -9.59 -11.37
CA VAL A 106 7.35 -9.73 -12.63
C VAL A 106 6.49 -10.98 -12.61
N ALA A 107 7.00 -12.13 -12.15
CA ALA A 107 6.20 -13.35 -12.04
C ALA A 107 4.96 -13.16 -11.15
N ILE A 108 5.09 -12.47 -10.00
CA ILE A 108 3.92 -12.13 -9.15
C ILE A 108 2.93 -11.25 -9.91
N ALA A 109 3.41 -10.27 -10.67
CA ALA A 109 2.57 -9.37 -11.45
C ALA A 109 1.78 -10.13 -12.53
N GLU A 110 2.46 -10.98 -13.32
CA GLU A 110 1.83 -11.75 -14.39
C GLU A 110 0.82 -12.76 -13.84
N GLU A 111 1.18 -13.51 -12.80
CA GLU A 111 0.28 -14.49 -12.16
C GLU A 111 -0.96 -13.84 -11.55
N SER A 112 -0.88 -12.57 -11.14
CA SER A 112 -2.01 -11.85 -10.55
C SER A 112 -3.12 -11.54 -11.56
N GLY A 113 -2.80 -11.46 -12.86
CA GLY A 113 -3.75 -11.05 -13.91
C GLY A 113 -4.25 -9.60 -13.80
N VAL A 114 -3.66 -8.77 -12.94
CA VAL A 114 -4.15 -7.41 -12.61
C VAL A 114 -3.68 -6.34 -13.60
N PHE A 115 -2.60 -6.58 -14.35
CA PHE A 115 -1.97 -5.59 -15.22
C PHE A 115 -2.37 -5.76 -16.68
N LYS A 116 -2.50 -4.65 -17.41
CA LYS A 116 -2.72 -4.64 -18.86
C LYS A 116 -1.45 -5.11 -19.61
N PRO A 117 -1.57 -5.68 -20.81
CA PRO A 117 -0.42 -5.98 -21.66
C PRO A 117 0.50 -4.76 -21.86
N GLY A 118 1.82 -4.96 -21.81
CA GLY A 118 2.81 -3.90 -21.99
C GLY A 118 3.08 -3.03 -20.75
N TRP A 119 2.54 -3.39 -19.58
CA TRP A 119 2.77 -2.64 -18.33
C TRP A 119 4.26 -2.51 -17.95
N GLN A 120 5.08 -3.51 -18.30
CA GLN A 120 6.49 -3.59 -17.91
C GLN A 120 7.29 -2.36 -18.39
N ASP A 121 7.10 -1.93 -19.63
CA ASP A 121 7.78 -0.76 -20.22
C ASP A 121 7.44 0.54 -19.48
N ARG A 122 6.24 0.61 -18.92
CA ARG A 122 5.72 1.77 -18.20
C ARG A 122 6.12 1.79 -16.72
N VAL A 123 6.60 0.67 -16.19
CA VAL A 123 6.87 0.51 -14.74
C VAL A 123 8.34 0.28 -14.45
N LEU A 124 8.97 -0.71 -15.08
CA LEU A 124 10.22 -1.28 -14.59
C LEU A 124 11.38 -0.28 -14.55
N THR A 125 11.34 0.73 -15.41
CA THR A 125 12.39 1.75 -15.54
C THR A 125 11.89 3.18 -15.31
N THR A 126 10.69 3.35 -14.74
CA THR A 126 10.07 4.65 -14.48
C THR A 126 10.00 4.94 -12.98
N ASP A 127 9.37 6.06 -12.64
CA ASP A 127 9.03 6.45 -11.27
C ASP A 127 7.87 5.64 -10.67
N LEU A 128 7.12 4.89 -11.49
CA LEU A 128 6.02 4.05 -11.04
C LEU A 128 6.47 2.76 -10.34
N ARG A 129 7.75 2.38 -10.47
CA ARG A 129 8.30 1.15 -9.89
C ARG A 129 8.08 1.06 -8.38
N GLN A 130 8.14 2.18 -7.67
CA GLN A 130 7.90 2.19 -6.23
C GLN A 130 6.46 1.73 -5.93
N ILE A 131 5.46 2.37 -6.55
CA ILE A 131 4.03 2.02 -6.40
C ILE A 131 3.80 0.54 -6.72
N TRP A 132 4.42 0.08 -7.80
CA TRP A 132 4.35 -1.31 -8.23
C TRP A 132 4.83 -2.30 -7.16
N ARG A 133 5.99 -2.05 -6.53
CA ARG A 133 6.54 -2.96 -5.52
C ARG A 133 5.63 -3.14 -4.31
N TYR A 134 4.99 -2.07 -3.82
CA TYR A 134 4.03 -2.18 -2.71
C TYR A 134 2.74 -2.87 -3.14
N HIS A 135 2.27 -2.61 -4.36
CA HIS A 135 1.11 -3.32 -4.91
C HIS A 135 1.37 -4.82 -4.98
N LEU A 136 2.56 -5.24 -5.42
CA LEU A 136 2.95 -6.65 -5.48
C LEU A 136 3.02 -7.31 -4.11
N LEU A 137 3.31 -6.58 -3.03
CA LEU A 137 3.19 -7.13 -1.69
C LEU A 137 1.75 -7.55 -1.40
N ALA A 138 0.77 -6.68 -1.66
CA ALA A 138 -0.64 -7.00 -1.48
C ALA A 138 -1.11 -8.12 -2.43
N LEU A 139 -0.68 -8.13 -3.69
CA LEU A 139 -1.03 -9.20 -4.64
C LEU A 139 -0.40 -10.54 -4.26
N SER A 140 0.82 -10.54 -3.74
CA SER A 140 1.46 -11.77 -3.24
C SER A 140 0.70 -12.38 -2.05
N MET A 141 0.05 -11.55 -1.23
CA MET A 141 -0.82 -12.03 -0.14
C MET A 141 -2.02 -12.80 -0.69
N ARG A 142 -2.67 -12.31 -1.76
CA ARG A 142 -3.83 -12.99 -2.36
C ARG A 142 -3.54 -14.42 -2.85
N ARG A 143 -2.27 -14.80 -3.01
CA ARG A 143 -1.85 -16.18 -3.34
C ARG A 143 -2.00 -17.17 -2.18
N HIS A 144 -2.29 -16.69 -0.97
CA HIS A 144 -2.49 -17.49 0.24
C HIS A 144 -3.92 -17.31 0.77
N PRO A 145 -4.94 -17.83 0.07
CA PRO A 145 -6.36 -17.61 0.42
C PRO A 145 -6.76 -18.16 1.80
N GLN A 146 -5.97 -19.08 2.36
CA GLN A 146 -6.10 -19.59 3.73
C GLN A 146 -5.69 -18.57 4.80
N LEU A 147 -4.97 -17.51 4.42
CA LEU A 147 -4.53 -16.43 5.32
C LEU A 147 -5.14 -15.08 4.94
N TRP A 148 -5.36 -14.83 3.64
CA TRP A 148 -5.71 -13.51 3.13
C TRP A 148 -6.86 -13.57 2.14
N THR A 149 -7.84 -12.70 2.29
CA THR A 149 -8.98 -12.64 1.35
C THR A 149 -8.58 -12.01 0.01
N ALA A 150 -9.38 -12.28 -1.03
CA ALA A 150 -9.26 -11.62 -2.34
C ALA A 150 -9.50 -10.10 -2.29
N GLN A 151 -10.09 -9.57 -1.20
CA GLN A 151 -10.30 -8.13 -1.03
C GLN A 151 -9.04 -7.40 -0.55
N THR A 152 -7.98 -8.11 -0.17
CA THR A 152 -6.70 -7.53 0.28
C THR A 152 -6.14 -6.59 -0.78
N ARG A 153 -5.78 -5.35 -0.43
CA ARG A 153 -5.43 -4.31 -1.41
C ARG A 153 -4.34 -3.38 -0.91
N TYR A 154 -3.75 -2.65 -1.85
CA TYR A 154 -2.75 -1.62 -1.58
C TYR A 154 -3.35 -0.22 -1.78
N ALA A 155 -3.10 0.67 -0.83
CA ALA A 155 -3.47 2.07 -0.91
C ALA A 155 -2.25 3.00 -0.80
N LEU A 156 -2.11 3.92 -1.75
CA LEU A 156 -1.12 4.99 -1.68
C LEU A 156 -1.78 6.28 -1.18
N LEU A 157 -1.23 6.83 -0.10
CA LEU A 157 -1.74 8.02 0.58
C LEU A 157 -0.83 9.21 0.31
N TYR A 158 -1.40 10.32 -0.17
CA TYR A 158 -0.64 11.55 -0.46
C TYR A 158 -1.46 12.80 -0.18
N PRO A 159 -0.86 13.95 0.17
CA PRO A 159 -1.62 15.21 0.27
C PRO A 159 -2.25 15.57 -1.07
N GLU A 160 -3.45 16.12 -1.09
CA GLU A 160 -4.13 16.54 -2.33
C GLU A 160 -3.24 17.45 -3.20
N ARG A 161 -2.45 18.30 -2.55
CA ARG A 161 -1.53 19.25 -3.18
C ARG A 161 -0.22 18.61 -3.68
N ASN A 162 0.08 17.34 -3.37
CA ASN A 162 1.23 16.62 -3.94
C ASN A 162 0.94 16.21 -5.40
N ALA A 163 1.25 17.12 -6.32
CA ALA A 163 1.04 16.91 -7.75
C ALA A 163 1.85 15.75 -8.33
N SER A 164 3.01 15.44 -7.75
CA SER A 164 3.87 14.36 -8.22
C SER A 164 3.20 13.00 -8.03
N PHE A 165 2.75 12.68 -6.82
CA PHE A 165 2.04 11.43 -6.57
C PHE A 165 0.63 11.41 -7.15
N ARG A 166 -0.05 12.56 -7.29
CA ARG A 166 -1.31 12.64 -8.05
C ARG A 166 -1.14 12.18 -9.50
N THR A 167 -0.08 12.63 -10.18
CA THR A 167 0.20 12.22 -11.56
C THR A 167 0.64 10.76 -11.64
N ALA A 168 1.56 10.34 -10.77
CA ALA A 168 2.08 8.97 -10.77
C ALA A 168 0.99 7.93 -10.47
N THR A 169 0.11 8.20 -9.49
CA THR A 169 -0.99 7.27 -9.14
C THR A 169 -2.02 7.13 -10.24
N ARG A 170 -2.36 8.22 -10.96
CA ARG A 170 -3.22 8.16 -12.16
C ARG A 170 -2.57 7.33 -13.26
N ALA A 171 -1.32 7.65 -13.59
CA ALA A 171 -0.57 6.92 -14.61
C ALA A 171 -0.42 5.44 -14.27
N TYR A 172 -0.29 5.09 -12.99
CA TYR A 172 -0.22 3.71 -12.52
C TYR A 172 -1.59 3.01 -12.58
N ALA A 173 -2.67 3.67 -12.14
CA ALA A 173 -4.03 3.13 -12.22
C ALA A 173 -4.42 2.80 -13.68
N ASP A 174 -3.99 3.62 -14.64
CA ASP A 174 -4.22 3.38 -16.06
C ASP A 174 -3.58 2.08 -16.58
N LEU A 175 -2.60 1.51 -15.87
CA LEU A 175 -1.95 0.24 -16.22
C LEU A 175 -2.73 -0.99 -15.75
N LEU A 176 -3.73 -0.81 -14.89
CA LEU A 176 -4.46 -1.93 -14.27
C LEU A 176 -5.66 -2.32 -15.14
N ALA A 177 -5.81 -3.62 -15.38
CA ALA A 177 -7.01 -4.23 -15.96
C ALA A 177 -8.01 -4.66 -14.88
N ASP A 178 -7.59 -4.63 -13.61
CA ASP A 178 -8.34 -5.11 -12.47
C ASP A 178 -9.62 -4.31 -12.17
N THR A 179 -10.72 -5.04 -11.96
CA THR A 179 -12.00 -4.51 -11.48
C THR A 179 -12.24 -4.80 -9.99
N THR A 180 -11.35 -5.54 -9.32
CA THR A 180 -11.47 -5.98 -7.92
C THR A 180 -11.00 -4.93 -6.91
N GLY A 181 -10.40 -3.83 -7.36
CA GLY A 181 -9.94 -2.73 -6.50
C GLY A 181 -8.67 -3.06 -5.73
N SER A 182 -7.72 -3.78 -6.34
CA SER A 182 -6.46 -4.18 -5.72
C SER A 182 -5.52 -3.01 -5.41
N PHE A 183 -5.72 -1.88 -6.07
CA PHE A 183 -5.00 -0.63 -5.85
C PHE A 183 -5.96 0.54 -5.68
N GLN A 184 -5.68 1.43 -4.73
CA GLN A 184 -6.37 2.70 -4.57
C GLN A 184 -5.38 3.82 -4.25
N ALA A 185 -5.69 5.03 -4.71
CA ALA A 185 -4.96 6.24 -4.35
C ALA A 185 -5.91 7.16 -3.57
N VAL A 186 -5.53 7.58 -2.37
CA VAL A 186 -6.40 8.36 -1.48
C VAL A 186 -5.64 9.55 -0.92
N THR A 187 -6.33 10.67 -0.78
CA THR A 187 -5.70 11.87 -0.20
C THR A 187 -5.62 11.77 1.32
N ILE A 188 -4.57 12.32 1.92
CA ILE A 188 -4.42 12.35 3.39
C ILE A 188 -5.60 13.07 4.04
N GLU A 189 -6.14 14.10 3.38
CA GLU A 189 -7.33 14.84 3.82
C GLU A 189 -8.55 13.93 4.00
N ARG A 190 -8.75 12.96 3.10
CA ARG A 190 -9.82 11.96 3.24
C ARG A 190 -9.51 10.96 4.35
N ILE A 191 -8.24 10.58 4.53
CA ILE A 191 -7.84 9.72 5.64
C ILE A 191 -8.09 10.40 6.98
N ILE A 192 -7.82 11.71 7.11
CA ILE A 192 -8.07 12.46 8.33
C ILE A 192 -9.56 12.40 8.71
N ALA A 193 -10.47 12.52 7.74
CA ALA A 193 -11.90 12.42 7.99
C ALA A 193 -12.34 11.03 8.48
N ALA A 194 -11.59 9.97 8.14
CA ALA A 194 -11.91 8.61 8.56
C ALA A 194 -11.20 8.20 9.86
N ALA A 195 -9.92 8.51 9.98
CA ALA A 195 -9.02 7.98 11.02
C ALA A 195 -9.10 8.70 12.37
N PHE A 196 -9.59 9.95 12.40
CA PHE A 196 -9.77 10.71 13.63
C PHE A 196 -11.24 10.71 14.06
N ASN A 197 -11.49 10.81 15.36
CA ASN A 197 -12.80 11.13 15.89
C ASN A 197 -13.04 12.64 15.85
N ASP A 198 -14.29 13.05 15.63
CA ASP A 198 -14.64 14.46 15.36
C ASP A 198 -14.32 15.43 16.50
N VAL A 199 -14.22 14.92 17.72
CA VAL A 199 -13.96 15.68 18.95
C VAL A 199 -12.48 15.69 19.36
N SER A 200 -11.59 15.06 18.59
CA SER A 200 -10.17 14.91 18.96
C SER A 200 -9.35 16.16 18.61
N PRO A 201 -8.73 16.84 19.60
CA PRO A 201 -7.76 17.91 19.33
C PRO A 201 -6.57 17.45 18.49
N THR A 202 -6.29 16.14 18.49
CA THR A 202 -5.23 15.50 17.71
C THR A 202 -5.43 15.72 16.21
N ARG A 203 -6.69 15.74 15.74
CA ARG A 203 -7.02 16.01 14.34
C ARG A 203 -6.52 17.39 13.92
N ASP A 204 -6.84 18.41 14.71
CA ASP A 204 -6.51 19.79 14.38
C ASP A 204 -5.00 20.05 14.51
N GLN A 205 -4.36 19.44 15.51
CA GLN A 205 -2.89 19.44 15.64
C GLN A 205 -2.21 18.76 14.45
N PHE A 206 -2.74 17.62 13.98
CA PHE A 206 -2.24 16.94 12.80
C PHE A 206 -2.37 17.85 11.57
N ARG A 207 -3.56 18.42 11.34
CA ARG A 207 -3.81 19.34 10.22
C ARG A 207 -2.86 20.54 10.26
N SER A 208 -2.72 21.19 11.41
CA SER A 208 -1.84 22.35 11.56
C SER A 208 -0.36 22.02 11.34
N ARG A 209 0.06 20.79 11.62
CA ARG A 209 1.46 20.37 11.49
C ARG A 209 1.80 19.82 10.11
N TYR A 210 0.86 19.12 9.49
CA TYR A 210 1.10 18.30 8.29
C TYR A 210 0.28 18.73 7.08
N LEU A 211 -0.67 19.65 7.19
CA LEU A 211 -1.40 20.17 6.04
C LEU A 211 -1.22 21.67 5.93
N TRP A 212 -1.25 22.16 4.70
CA TRP A 212 -1.02 23.56 4.33
C TRP A 212 -2.19 24.12 3.55
#